data_AF-A0A0F2TA43-F1
#
_entry.id   AF-A0A0F2TA43-F1
#
_cell.length_a   1.000
_cell.length_b   1.000
_cell.length_c   1.000
_cell.angle_alpha   90.00
_cell.angle_beta   90.00
_cell.angle_gamma   90.00
#
_symmetry.space_group_name_H-M   'P 1'
#
loop_
_entity.id
_entity.type
_entity.pdbx_description
1 polymer ?
#
loop_
_entity_poly.entity_id
_entity_poly.type
_entity_poly.pdbx_seq_one_letter_code
_entity_poly.pdbx_strand_id
1 'polypeptide(L)'
;NQPMNQTEHQLRLTIEALRERQEHELINNPEFGLLGNTDFDQRIQTHSGAPTPDDLDDLLAMRRDTDYLFAHPRAIAAFERECNRLGVYPGTAEVLGKRRPAWRGVPIFPCNKIPVADNQTTSFLAMRVGEDNQGVVGLHQIGIPDEVEPGLNVRFMGVDEKAITSYLVSAYYSAAVLVPDAIGVLENVEVGHARS
;
A
#
# COMPACT_ATOMS: atom_id res chain seq x y z
N ASN A 1 0.17 42.50 1.61
CA ASN A 1 -0.81 41.40 1.55
C ASN A 1 -0.27 40.34 0.61
N GLN A 2 0.15 39.19 1.13
CA GLN A 2 0.90 38.15 0.41
C GLN A 2 -0.05 37.14 -0.25
N PRO A 3 -0.32 37.24 -1.57
CA PRO A 3 -1.13 36.25 -2.29
C PRO A 3 -0.47 34.85 -2.35
N MET A 4 0.83 34.74 -2.08
CA MET A 4 1.61 33.50 -2.11
C MET A 4 1.05 32.40 -1.21
N ASN A 5 0.45 32.76 -0.06
CA ASN A 5 -0.02 31.79 0.93
C ASN A 5 -1.19 30.92 0.42
N GLN A 6 -2.13 31.48 -0.35
CA GLN A 6 -3.26 30.71 -0.87
C GLN A 6 -2.85 29.77 -2.01
N THR A 7 -2.00 30.22 -2.93
CA THR A 7 -1.54 29.39 -4.05
C THR A 7 -0.66 28.23 -3.57
N GLU A 8 0.28 28.49 -2.66
CA GLU A 8 1.11 27.43 -2.04
C GLU A 8 0.25 26.41 -1.30
N HIS A 9 -0.78 26.87 -0.58
CA HIS A 9 -1.69 25.97 0.13
C HIS A 9 -2.52 25.10 -0.81
N GLN A 10 -3.05 25.68 -1.90
CA GLN A 10 -3.80 24.94 -2.91
C GLN A 10 -2.91 23.89 -3.60
N LEU A 11 -1.69 24.28 -4.01
CA LEU A 11 -0.73 23.35 -4.60
C LEU A 11 -0.40 22.19 -3.66
N ARG A 12 -0.19 22.46 -2.37
CA ARG A 12 0.07 21.41 -1.37
C ARG A 12 -1.08 20.41 -1.26
N LEU A 13 -2.33 20.89 -1.21
CA LEU A 13 -3.50 19.99 -1.17
C LEU A 13 -3.66 19.18 -2.47
N THR A 14 -3.35 19.79 -3.62
CA THR A 14 -3.35 19.07 -4.91
C THR A 14 -2.29 17.99 -4.94
N ILE A 15 -1.08 18.26 -4.43
CA ILE A 15 -0.01 17.27 -4.32
C ILE A 15 -0.42 16.13 -3.39
N GLU A 16 -1.01 16.45 -2.23
CA GLU A 16 -1.52 15.44 -1.28
C GLU A 16 -2.58 14.53 -1.94
N ALA A 17 -3.54 15.12 -2.64
CA ALA A 17 -4.55 14.35 -3.38
C ALA A 17 -3.94 13.47 -4.49
N LEU A 18 -2.89 13.95 -5.17
CA LEU A 18 -2.16 13.15 -6.15
C LEU A 18 -1.39 12.00 -5.52
N ARG A 19 -0.78 12.19 -4.34
CA ARG A 19 -0.12 11.12 -3.58
C ARG A 19 -1.11 10.07 -3.10
N GLU A 20 -2.27 10.49 -2.57
CA GLU A 20 -3.36 9.59 -2.21
C GLU A 20 -3.86 8.76 -3.41
N ARG A 21 -3.94 9.37 -4.59
CA ARG A 21 -4.27 8.66 -5.83
C ARG A 21 -3.14 7.72 -6.25
N GLN A 22 -1.89 8.15 -6.13
CA GLN A 22 -0.73 7.30 -6.42
C GLN A 22 -0.72 6.03 -5.58
N GLU A 23 -0.96 6.13 -4.27
CA GLU A 23 -1.06 4.94 -3.42
C GLU A 23 -2.17 3.99 -3.89
N HIS A 24 -3.32 4.54 -4.31
CA HIS A 24 -4.41 3.72 -4.84
C HIS A 24 -4.01 2.97 -6.10
N GLU A 25 -3.35 3.65 -7.04
CA GLU A 25 -2.92 3.07 -8.32
C GLU A 25 -1.81 2.02 -8.12
N LEU A 26 -0.85 2.26 -7.22
CA LEU A 26 0.18 1.25 -6.87
C LEU A 26 -0.44 -0.06 -6.38
N ILE A 27 -1.59 -0.01 -5.69
CA ILE A 27 -2.26 -1.20 -5.17
C ILE A 27 -3.22 -1.82 -6.21
N ASN A 28 -4.00 -0.99 -6.92
CA ASN A 28 -5.19 -1.44 -7.65
C ASN A 28 -5.12 -1.26 -9.18
N ASN A 29 -4.09 -0.61 -9.72
CA ASN A 29 -4.01 -0.37 -11.16
C ASN A 29 -4.02 -1.72 -11.93
N PRO A 30 -4.84 -1.88 -12.98
CA PRO A 30 -4.90 -3.14 -13.73
C PRO A 30 -3.61 -3.55 -14.43
N GLU A 31 -2.78 -2.58 -14.83
CA GLU A 31 -1.57 -2.81 -15.62
C GLU A 31 -0.33 -3.10 -14.76
N PHE A 32 -0.19 -2.42 -13.61
CA PHE A 32 1.00 -2.56 -12.75
C PHE A 32 0.68 -2.65 -11.25
N GLY A 33 -0.58 -2.54 -10.86
CA GLY A 33 -0.98 -2.57 -9.45
C GLY A 33 -0.68 -3.91 -8.81
N LEU A 34 -0.18 -3.87 -7.57
CA LEU A 34 0.36 -5.03 -6.86
C LEU A 34 -0.68 -6.14 -6.63
N LEU A 35 -1.93 -5.79 -6.31
CA LEU A 35 -2.98 -6.80 -6.09
C LEU A 35 -3.38 -7.52 -7.37
N GLY A 36 -3.40 -6.83 -8.51
CA GLY A 36 -3.77 -7.41 -9.80
C GLY A 36 -2.64 -8.24 -10.41
N ASN A 37 -1.39 -7.80 -10.23
CA ASN A 37 -0.21 -8.37 -10.87
C ASN A 37 0.53 -9.42 -10.04
N THR A 38 -0.03 -9.83 -8.88
CA THR A 38 0.49 -10.99 -8.15
C THR A 38 0.15 -12.27 -8.88
N ASP A 39 1.15 -13.11 -9.13
CA ASP A 39 1.01 -14.40 -9.82
C ASP A 39 0.05 -15.36 -9.10
N PHE A 40 -0.62 -16.23 -9.86
CA PHE A 40 -1.62 -17.16 -9.33
C PHE A 40 -1.06 -18.09 -8.25
N ASP A 41 0.16 -18.60 -8.42
CA ASP A 41 0.83 -19.47 -7.44
C ASP A 41 1.29 -18.72 -6.18
N GLN A 42 1.16 -17.40 -6.16
CA GLN A 42 1.50 -16.52 -5.05
C GLN A 42 0.25 -16.02 -4.30
N ARG A 43 -0.89 -16.67 -4.55
CA ARG A 43 -2.17 -16.39 -3.90
C ARG A 43 -2.60 -17.60 -3.09
N ILE A 44 -3.00 -17.36 -1.84
CA ILE A 44 -3.59 -18.37 -0.96
C ILE A 44 -4.90 -17.86 -0.37
N GLN A 45 -5.72 -18.77 0.12
CA GLN A 45 -7.02 -18.46 0.73
C GLN A 45 -6.93 -18.65 2.24
N THR A 46 -7.78 -17.95 2.99
CA THR A 46 -7.95 -18.25 4.41
C THR A 46 -8.56 -19.64 4.60
N HIS A 47 -8.12 -20.36 5.63
CA HIS A 47 -8.63 -21.69 5.96
C HIS A 47 -10.09 -21.66 6.47
N SER A 48 -10.47 -20.61 7.20
CA SER A 48 -11.77 -20.52 7.88
C SER A 48 -12.46 -19.15 7.71
N GLY A 49 -12.15 -18.42 6.65
CA GLY A 49 -12.71 -17.09 6.38
C GLY A 49 -11.95 -15.96 7.08
N ALA A 50 -12.01 -15.89 8.41
CA ALA A 50 -11.24 -14.92 9.20
C ALA A 50 -9.72 -15.24 9.13
N PRO A 51 -8.84 -14.22 9.12
CA PRO A 51 -7.41 -14.43 9.02
C PRO A 51 -6.83 -14.93 10.34
N THR A 52 -6.38 -16.17 10.37
CA THR A 52 -5.75 -16.80 11.53
C THR A 52 -4.24 -16.59 11.56
N PRO A 53 -3.60 -16.78 12.73
CA PRO A 53 -2.14 -16.97 12.84
C PRO A 53 -1.53 -17.91 11.80
N ASP A 54 -2.19 -19.04 11.54
CA ASP A 54 -1.71 -20.05 10.60
C ASP A 54 -1.81 -19.56 9.15
N ASP A 55 -2.88 -18.84 8.78
CA ASP A 55 -3.01 -18.24 7.45
C ASP A 55 -1.88 -17.23 7.15
N LEU A 56 -1.48 -16.45 8.15
CA LEU A 56 -0.36 -15.52 8.01
C LEU A 56 1.00 -16.22 8.03
N ASP A 57 1.16 -17.30 8.81
CA ASP A 57 2.37 -18.13 8.77
C ASP A 57 2.51 -18.80 7.40
N ASP A 58 1.41 -19.31 6.81
CA ASP A 58 1.37 -19.87 5.45
C ASP A 58 1.75 -18.81 4.41
N LEU A 59 1.18 -17.60 4.49
CA LEU A 59 1.48 -16.48 3.58
C LEU A 59 2.98 -16.11 3.62
N LEU A 60 3.56 -16.09 4.82
CA LEU A 60 4.99 -15.83 5.01
C LEU A 60 5.85 -16.99 4.49
N ALA A 61 5.44 -18.24 4.70
CA ALA A 61 6.20 -19.41 4.27
C ALA A 61 6.34 -19.53 2.74
N MET A 62 5.43 -18.90 1.97
CA MET A 62 5.50 -18.86 0.52
C MET A 62 6.74 -18.15 -0.03
N ARG A 63 7.39 -17.31 0.79
CA ARG A 63 8.51 -16.47 0.34
C ARG A 63 9.58 -16.30 1.41
N ARG A 64 10.84 -16.26 0.97
CA ARG A 64 11.94 -15.85 1.85
C ARG A 64 11.93 -14.33 2.03
N ASP A 65 12.45 -13.89 3.17
CA ASP A 65 12.81 -12.49 3.45
C ASP A 65 11.66 -11.50 3.21
N THR A 66 10.47 -11.81 3.75
CA THR A 66 9.35 -10.86 3.72
C THR A 66 9.68 -9.64 4.57
N ASP A 67 9.70 -8.45 3.97
CA ASP A 67 9.99 -7.20 4.67
C ASP A 67 8.74 -6.61 5.31
N TYR A 68 7.60 -6.70 4.62
CA TYR A 68 6.38 -5.99 5.00
C TYR A 68 5.12 -6.82 4.75
N LEU A 69 4.16 -6.69 5.67
CA LEU A 69 2.77 -7.07 5.47
C LEU A 69 1.92 -5.80 5.33
N PHE A 70 1.00 -5.77 4.37
CA PHE A 70 0.01 -4.71 4.20
C PHE A 70 -1.39 -5.28 4.22
N ALA A 71 -2.31 -4.64 4.92
CA ALA A 71 -3.70 -5.06 4.92
C ALA A 71 -4.63 -3.89 5.22
N HIS A 72 -5.89 -4.04 4.81
CA HIS A 72 -6.92 -3.11 5.23
C HIS A 72 -7.01 -3.09 6.77
N PRO A 73 -7.19 -1.92 7.44
CA PRO A 73 -7.27 -1.84 8.90
C PRO A 73 -8.29 -2.81 9.53
N ARG A 74 -9.40 -3.08 8.83
CA ARG A 74 -10.41 -4.05 9.27
C ARG A 74 -9.90 -5.50 9.26
N ALA A 75 -9.01 -5.84 8.33
CA ALA A 75 -8.36 -7.15 8.25
C ALA A 75 -7.33 -7.32 9.37
N ILE A 76 -6.55 -6.28 9.66
CA ILE A 76 -5.62 -6.26 10.81
C ILE A 76 -6.40 -6.48 12.11
N ALA A 77 -7.52 -5.77 12.30
CA ALA A 77 -8.38 -5.95 13.46
C ALA A 77 -9.01 -7.37 13.53
N ALA A 78 -9.36 -7.97 12.39
CA ALA A 78 -9.86 -9.35 12.36
C ALA A 78 -8.76 -10.35 12.77
N PHE A 79 -7.55 -10.15 12.28
CA PHE A 79 -6.38 -10.95 12.64
C PHE A 79 -6.04 -10.86 14.13
N GLU A 80 -6.06 -9.64 14.70
CA GLU A 80 -5.86 -9.44 16.13
C GLU A 80 -6.94 -10.11 16.98
N ARG A 81 -8.19 -10.18 16.52
CA ARG A 81 -9.26 -10.94 17.20
C ARG A 81 -8.98 -12.44 17.18
N GLU A 82 -8.54 -12.99 16.06
CA GLU A 82 -8.17 -14.41 15.96
C GLU A 82 -6.96 -14.75 16.85
N CYS A 83 -5.95 -13.88 16.87
CA CYS A 83 -4.83 -13.97 17.80
C CYS A 83 -5.31 -14.04 19.26
N ASN A 84 -6.17 -13.09 19.68
CA ASN A 84 -6.74 -13.07 21.02
C ASN A 84 -7.54 -14.33 21.34
N ARG A 85 -8.34 -14.84 20.39
CA ARG A 85 -9.13 -16.07 20.54
C ARG A 85 -8.24 -17.29 20.80
N LEU A 86 -7.06 -17.33 20.18
CA LEU A 86 -6.07 -18.40 20.34
C LEU A 86 -5.08 -18.15 21.48
N GLY A 87 -5.19 -17.03 22.20
CA GLY A 87 -4.25 -16.65 23.27
C GLY A 87 -2.85 -16.31 22.76
N VAL A 88 -2.73 -15.91 21.49
CA VAL A 88 -1.48 -15.50 20.85
C VAL A 88 -1.45 -13.98 20.75
N TYR A 89 -0.29 -13.38 21.01
CA TYR A 89 -0.10 -11.93 20.91
C TYR A 89 0.92 -11.62 19.82
N PRO A 90 0.54 -10.84 18.78
CA PRO A 90 1.49 -10.34 17.81
C PRO A 90 2.62 -9.57 18.47
N GLY A 91 3.82 -9.68 17.90
CA GLY A 91 4.97 -8.94 18.37
C GLY A 91 4.98 -7.51 17.87
N THR A 92 6.14 -6.87 18.01
CA THR A 92 6.42 -5.57 17.40
C THR A 92 7.73 -5.60 16.65
N ALA A 93 7.80 -4.86 15.54
CA ALA A 93 9.04 -4.59 14.82
C ALA A 93 9.33 -3.08 14.83
N GLU A 94 10.62 -2.72 14.78
CA GLU A 94 11.04 -1.33 14.71
C GLU A 94 11.24 -0.92 13.24
N VAL A 95 10.49 0.08 12.80
CA VAL A 95 10.59 0.63 11.45
C VAL A 95 10.73 2.14 11.57
N LEU A 96 11.84 2.69 11.06
CA LEU A 96 12.15 4.13 11.11
C LEU A 96 12.05 4.71 12.54
N GLY A 97 12.58 3.97 13.53
CA GLY A 97 12.57 4.38 14.95
C GLY A 97 11.20 4.29 15.65
N LYS A 98 10.19 3.71 14.99
CA LYS A 98 8.84 3.54 15.55
C LYS A 98 8.50 2.05 15.66
N ARG A 99 7.95 1.66 16.80
CA ARG A 99 7.39 0.31 16.98
C ARG A 99 6.08 0.19 16.21
N ARG A 100 5.98 -0.85 15.40
CA ARG A 100 4.78 -1.23 14.66
C ARG A 100 4.35 -2.64 15.06
N PRO A 101 3.04 -2.96 15.05
CA PRO A 101 2.58 -4.34 15.16
C PRO A 101 3.29 -5.22 14.13
N ALA A 102 3.64 -6.43 14.52
CA ALA A 102 4.37 -7.35 13.67
C ALA A 102 3.94 -8.80 13.90
N TRP A 103 4.00 -9.59 12.84
CA TRP A 103 3.82 -11.02 12.89
C TRP A 103 5.12 -11.72 12.51
N ARG A 104 5.63 -12.61 13.38
CA ARG A 104 6.92 -13.29 13.20
C ARG A 104 8.10 -12.35 12.86
N GLY A 105 8.08 -11.13 13.40
CA GLY A 105 9.10 -10.10 13.15
C GLY A 105 8.86 -9.26 11.89
N VAL A 106 7.86 -9.59 11.07
CA VAL A 106 7.47 -8.83 9.89
C VAL A 106 6.44 -7.76 10.27
N PRO A 107 6.73 -6.46 10.10
CA PRO A 107 5.81 -5.37 10.42
C PRO A 107 4.54 -5.42 9.55
N ILE A 108 3.39 -5.18 10.19
CA ILE A 108 2.09 -5.07 9.53
C ILE A 108 1.70 -3.59 9.41
N PHE A 109 1.53 -3.13 8.19
CA PHE A 109 1.14 -1.77 7.85
C PHE A 109 -0.33 -1.68 7.41
N PRO A 110 -1.11 -0.74 7.97
CA PRO A 110 -2.44 -0.46 7.49
C PRO A 110 -2.39 0.18 6.10
N CYS A 111 -3.16 -0.36 5.16
CA CYS A 111 -3.34 0.21 3.83
C CYS A 111 -4.83 0.27 3.51
N ASN A 112 -5.41 1.48 3.55
CA ASN A 112 -6.83 1.70 3.23
C ASN A 112 -7.13 1.61 1.72
N LYS A 113 -6.10 1.42 0.88
CA LYS A 113 -6.25 1.26 -0.58
C LYS A 113 -6.53 -0.19 -0.98
N ILE A 114 -6.24 -1.16 -0.11
CA ILE A 114 -6.67 -2.54 -0.31
C ILE A 114 -8.19 -2.59 -0.13
N PRO A 115 -8.96 -2.97 -1.16
CA PRO A 115 -10.41 -2.87 -1.13
C PRO A 115 -11.02 -3.87 -0.14
N VAL A 116 -12.16 -3.49 0.43
CA VAL A 116 -13.07 -4.42 1.10
C VAL A 116 -14.25 -4.63 0.16
N ALA A 117 -14.42 -5.86 -0.31
CA ALA A 117 -15.50 -6.23 -1.20
C ALA A 117 -16.86 -6.27 -0.47
N ASP A 118 -17.95 -6.29 -1.24
CA ASP A 118 -19.33 -6.22 -0.72
C ASP A 118 -19.66 -7.37 0.24
N ASN A 119 -19.11 -8.55 -0.03
CA ASN A 119 -19.18 -9.74 0.81
C ASN A 119 -18.35 -9.64 2.11
N GLN A 120 -17.82 -8.46 2.44
CA GLN A 120 -16.97 -8.20 3.62
C GLN A 120 -15.67 -8.99 3.63
N THR A 121 -15.12 -9.31 2.46
CA THR A 121 -13.76 -9.86 2.34
C THR A 121 -12.76 -8.83 1.86
N THR A 122 -11.49 -9.04 2.18
CA THR A 122 -10.36 -8.22 1.76
C THR A 122 -9.13 -9.11 1.61
N SER A 123 -7.93 -8.51 1.61
CA SER A 123 -6.68 -9.24 1.44
C SER A 123 -5.59 -8.77 2.41
N PHE A 124 -4.65 -9.67 2.70
CA PHE A 124 -3.31 -9.31 3.16
C PHE A 124 -2.33 -9.43 1.99
N LEU A 125 -1.39 -8.50 1.92
CA LEU A 125 -0.28 -8.49 0.97
C LEU A 125 1.02 -8.70 1.75
N ALA A 126 1.83 -9.68 1.35
CA ALA A 126 3.18 -9.88 1.84
C ALA A 126 4.18 -9.46 0.76
N MET A 127 5.21 -8.70 1.13
CA MET A 127 6.13 -8.12 0.15
C MET A 127 7.58 -8.14 0.64
N ARG A 128 8.47 -8.65 -0.21
CA ARG A 128 9.92 -8.43 -0.18
C ARG A 128 10.23 -7.23 -1.09
N VAL A 129 11.08 -6.31 -0.66
CA VAL A 129 11.38 -5.08 -1.41
C VAL A 129 12.85 -4.93 -1.75
N GLY A 130 13.13 -4.11 -2.77
CA GLY A 130 14.47 -3.71 -3.15
C GLY A 130 15.06 -4.57 -4.27
N GLU A 131 15.87 -3.93 -5.12
CA GLU A 131 16.48 -4.57 -6.29
C GLU A 131 17.49 -5.65 -5.89
N ASP A 132 18.35 -5.35 -4.91
CA ASP A 132 19.37 -6.28 -4.40
C ASP A 132 18.77 -7.58 -3.84
N ASN A 133 17.53 -7.51 -3.34
CA ASN A 133 16.80 -8.64 -2.79
C ASN A 133 15.91 -9.36 -3.80
N GLN A 134 15.92 -8.93 -5.07
CA GLN A 134 14.95 -9.37 -6.08
C GLN A 134 13.52 -9.23 -5.53
N GLY A 135 13.22 -8.04 -5.02
CA GLY A 135 11.94 -7.69 -4.42
C GLY A 135 11.03 -6.90 -5.36
N VAL A 136 10.02 -6.29 -4.79
CA VAL A 136 9.20 -5.26 -5.44
C VAL A 136 9.95 -3.93 -5.39
N VAL A 137 9.98 -3.22 -6.52
CA VAL A 137 10.62 -1.92 -6.67
C VAL A 137 9.65 -0.89 -7.22
N GLY A 138 9.71 0.34 -6.68
CA GLY A 138 9.01 1.48 -7.25
C GLY A 138 9.80 2.07 -8.41
N LEU A 139 9.11 2.38 -9.51
CA LEU A 139 9.70 3.04 -10.67
C LEU A 139 9.16 4.47 -10.74
N HIS A 140 10.04 5.42 -11.06
CA HIS A 140 9.65 6.78 -11.37
C HIS A 140 10.48 7.30 -12.56
N GLN A 141 9.93 8.25 -13.31
CA GLN A 141 10.65 8.86 -14.41
C GLN A 141 11.72 9.82 -13.87
N ILE A 142 12.91 9.82 -14.46
CA ILE A 142 14.04 10.68 -14.11
C ILE A 142 14.14 11.81 -15.14
N GLY A 143 14.57 13.01 -14.71
CA GLY A 143 14.85 14.13 -15.60
C GLY A 143 13.60 14.86 -16.06
N ILE A 144 12.56 14.89 -15.22
CA ILE A 144 11.32 15.59 -15.52
C ILE A 144 11.54 17.11 -15.38
N PRO A 145 11.15 17.94 -16.36
CA PRO A 145 11.17 19.39 -16.19
C PRO A 145 10.27 19.85 -15.05
N ASP A 146 10.72 20.86 -14.29
CA ASP A 146 10.00 21.44 -13.14
C ASP A 146 9.69 20.41 -12.02
N GLU A 147 10.56 19.42 -11.85
CA GLU A 147 10.46 18.39 -10.80
C GLU A 147 10.62 19.01 -9.40
N VAL A 148 9.64 18.75 -8.54
CA VAL A 148 9.62 19.22 -7.15
C VAL A 148 10.01 18.11 -6.17
N GLU A 149 9.68 16.87 -6.50
CA GLU A 149 10.02 15.64 -5.78
C GLU A 149 10.17 14.50 -6.81
N PRO A 150 10.87 13.39 -6.50
CA PRO A 150 11.05 12.29 -7.43
C PRO A 150 9.74 11.84 -8.11
N GLY A 151 9.70 11.96 -9.43
CA GLY A 151 8.55 11.58 -10.25
C GLY A 151 7.37 12.55 -10.21
N LEU A 152 7.47 13.72 -9.57
CA LEU A 152 6.40 14.72 -9.44
C LEU A 152 6.86 16.08 -9.95
N ASN A 153 6.13 16.68 -10.90
CA ASN A 153 6.42 18.04 -11.38
C ASN A 153 5.22 18.99 -11.22
N VAL A 154 5.53 20.28 -11.10
CA VAL A 154 4.54 21.36 -11.01
C VAL A 154 4.92 22.43 -12.03
N ARG A 155 4.10 22.60 -13.07
CA ARG A 155 4.34 23.55 -14.15
C ARG A 155 3.33 24.69 -14.13
N PHE A 156 3.83 25.92 -14.18
CA PHE A 156 2.98 27.09 -14.36
C PHE A 156 2.50 27.19 -15.81
N MET A 157 1.18 27.27 -16.01
CA MET A 157 0.54 27.27 -17.33
C MET A 157 0.15 28.67 -17.82
N GLY A 158 0.36 29.70 -17.00
CA GLY A 158 0.01 31.09 -17.33
C GLY A 158 -1.20 31.62 -16.56
N VAL A 159 -1.57 32.86 -16.89
CA VAL A 159 -2.78 33.53 -16.39
C VAL A 159 -3.70 33.78 -17.59
N ASP A 160 -4.97 33.39 -17.49
CA ASP A 160 -5.95 33.61 -18.55
C ASP A 160 -6.50 35.05 -18.57
N GLU A 161 -7.32 35.37 -19.58
CA GLU A 161 -7.96 36.69 -19.74
C GLU A 161 -8.91 37.07 -18.58
N LYS A 162 -9.27 36.10 -17.73
CA LYS A 162 -10.10 36.27 -16.53
C LYS A 162 -9.26 36.37 -15.25
N ALA A 163 -7.94 36.54 -15.38
CA ALA A 163 -6.97 36.59 -14.29
C ALA A 163 -6.87 35.28 -13.47
N ILE A 164 -7.23 34.13 -14.06
CA ILE A 164 -7.11 32.82 -13.42
C ILE A 164 -5.69 32.28 -13.66
N THR A 165 -4.96 32.05 -12.58
CA THR A 165 -3.61 31.49 -12.58
C THR A 165 -3.70 29.96 -12.61
N SER A 166 -3.08 29.32 -13.60
CA SER A 166 -3.19 27.87 -13.80
C SER A 166 -1.86 27.14 -13.56
N TYR A 167 -1.92 26.00 -12.88
CA TYR A 167 -0.79 25.12 -12.63
C TYR A 167 -1.15 23.69 -13.05
N LEU A 168 -0.23 23.00 -13.72
CA LEU A 168 -0.32 21.58 -14.04
C LEU A 168 0.57 20.79 -13.07
N VAL A 169 -0.02 19.86 -12.33
CA VAL A 169 0.73 18.95 -11.44
C VAL A 169 0.65 17.55 -12.02
N SER A 170 1.78 16.91 -12.31
CA SER A 170 1.84 15.56 -12.88
C SER A 170 2.75 14.65 -12.06
N ALA A 171 2.34 13.39 -11.90
CA ALA A 171 3.09 12.36 -11.18
C ALA A 171 3.30 11.13 -12.07
N TYR A 172 4.55 10.65 -12.15
CA TYR A 172 4.99 9.52 -12.97
C TYR A 172 5.55 8.43 -12.06
N TYR A 173 4.77 7.37 -11.87
CA TYR A 173 5.12 6.26 -10.98
C TYR A 173 4.61 4.93 -11.56
N SER A 174 5.29 3.85 -11.21
CA SER A 174 4.88 2.46 -11.44
C SER A 174 5.51 1.58 -10.35
N ALA A 175 5.18 0.30 -10.34
CA ALA A 175 5.84 -0.71 -9.51
C ALA A 175 6.19 -1.91 -10.38
N ALA A 176 7.30 -2.56 -10.08
CA ALA A 176 7.73 -3.79 -10.73
C ALA A 176 8.00 -4.88 -9.70
N VAL A 177 7.44 -6.05 -9.94
CA VAL A 177 7.70 -7.28 -9.19
C VAL A 177 8.81 -8.02 -9.93
N LEU A 178 10.04 -8.03 -9.38
CA LEU A 178 11.21 -8.55 -10.12
C LEU A 178 11.20 -10.08 -10.27
N VAL A 179 10.61 -10.79 -9.31
CA VAL A 179 10.39 -12.23 -9.33
C VAL A 179 9.04 -12.56 -8.69
N PRO A 180 8.33 -13.61 -9.15
CA PRO A 180 7.01 -13.96 -8.65
C PRO A 180 6.91 -14.04 -7.11
N ASP A 181 7.87 -14.70 -6.46
CA ASP A 181 7.87 -14.94 -5.01
C ASP A 181 8.15 -13.67 -4.18
N ALA A 182 8.43 -12.52 -4.80
CA ALA A 182 8.62 -11.26 -4.09
C ALA A 182 7.32 -10.71 -3.48
N ILE A 183 6.16 -11.15 -3.97
CA ILE A 183 4.85 -10.66 -3.53
C ILE A 183 3.83 -11.77 -3.37
N GLY A 184 3.01 -11.69 -2.33
CA GLY A 184 2.02 -12.71 -1.98
C GLY A 184 0.72 -12.12 -1.51
N VAL A 185 -0.39 -12.78 -1.83
CA VAL A 185 -1.72 -12.34 -1.39
C VAL A 185 -2.43 -13.45 -0.65
N LEU A 186 -2.88 -13.15 0.57
CA LEU A 186 -3.90 -13.95 1.26
C LEU A 186 -5.25 -13.32 0.91
N GLU A 187 -6.07 -14.07 0.20
CA GLU A 187 -7.35 -13.66 -0.36
C GLU A 187 -8.53 -14.07 0.53
N ASN A 188 -9.69 -13.48 0.24
CA ASN A 188 -10.96 -13.78 0.88
C ASN A 188 -10.93 -13.67 2.41
N VAL A 189 -10.16 -12.71 2.92
CA VAL A 189 -10.01 -12.42 4.35
C VAL A 189 -11.29 -11.78 4.86
N GLU A 190 -12.08 -12.52 5.64
CA GLU A 190 -13.33 -12.02 6.20
C GLU A 190 -13.07 -11.01 7.32
N VAL A 191 -13.69 -9.83 7.20
CA VAL A 191 -13.59 -8.77 8.21
C VAL A 191 -14.91 -8.54 8.97
N GLY A 192 -15.98 -9.23 8.56
CA GLY A 192 -17.36 -9.03 8.99
C GLY A 192 -17.77 -9.65 10.32
N HIS A 193 -16.94 -10.52 10.92
CA HIS A 193 -17.31 -11.13 12.20
C HIS A 193 -17.06 -10.20 13.39
N ALA A 194 -18.14 -9.56 13.86
CA ALA A 194 -18.22 -8.90 15.15
C ALA A 194 -19.36 -9.51 15.98
N ARG A 195 -18.97 -10.25 17.04
CA ARG A 195 -19.75 -10.68 18.21
C ARG A 195 -20.90 -11.67 17.97
N SER A 196 -20.65 -12.94 18.30
CA SER A 196 -21.64 -13.78 18.99
C SER A 196 -21.39 -13.72 20.49
#